data_AF-A0AAN4ZB62-F1
#
_entry.id   AF-A0AAN4ZB62-F1
#
_cell.length_a   1.000
_cell.length_b   1.000
_cell.length_c   1.000
_cell.angle_alpha   90.00
_cell.angle_beta   90.00
_cell.angle_gamma   90.00
#
_symmetry.space_group_name_H-M   'P 1'
#
loop_
_entity.id
_entity.type
_entity.pdbx_description
1 polymer ?
#
loop_
_entity_poly.entity_id
_entity_poly.type
_entity_poly.pdbx_seq_one_letter_code
_entity_poly.pdbx_strand_id
1 'polypeptide(L)'
;MLSNHDHISSLEYSYRSTLTNIVVANLLFSVVFILVQEPAAYGLFPEFYRSQSPWLGKVQVMQAVPLTLATGIFHVIIAINRVRALTHPLGHTKVFSQICVRRIIISVWAVTILECVPLIYPFKCSYYKFVSPIRTEGIGLVVLGVLPNLIYQGIAMGVGGLLEVIAISLYLFIGLRINKLKKLPKSVTSATVSAVLISTGGFAIVLVVLPDILAARIFGKAIWSDEMFYGLFKLANAYNNAVTPWVMFTYYKNVRN
;
A
#
# COMPACT_ATOMS: atom_id res chain seq x y z
N MET A 1 -13.10 -10.46 -35.12
CA MET A 1 -13.50 -9.17 -34.53
C MET A 1 -13.78 -9.38 -33.06
N LEU A 2 -12.95 -8.85 -32.16
CA LEU A 2 -13.30 -8.82 -30.72
C LEU A 2 -14.39 -7.76 -30.55
N SER A 3 -15.51 -8.14 -29.96
CA SER A 3 -16.65 -7.25 -29.78
C SER A 3 -16.31 -6.16 -28.76
N ASN A 4 -16.93 -4.98 -28.86
CA ASN A 4 -16.77 -3.92 -27.85
C ASN A 4 -17.11 -4.38 -26.41
N HIS A 5 -17.89 -5.46 -26.26
CA HIS A 5 -18.19 -6.07 -24.95
C HIS A 5 -16.99 -6.78 -24.33
N ASP A 6 -16.18 -7.49 -25.11
CA ASP A 6 -14.99 -8.20 -24.59
C ASP A 6 -13.94 -7.21 -24.06
N HIS A 7 -13.85 -6.04 -24.70
CA HIS A 7 -12.94 -4.97 -24.33
C HIS A 7 -13.30 -4.34 -22.98
N ILE A 8 -14.58 -4.00 -22.80
CA ILE A 8 -15.10 -3.42 -21.55
C ILE A 8 -15.01 -4.44 -20.41
N SER A 9 -15.37 -5.70 -20.69
CA SER A 9 -15.30 -6.83 -19.75
C SER A 9 -13.89 -7.05 -19.19
N SER A 10 -12.87 -7.08 -20.05
CA SER A 10 -11.48 -7.34 -19.62
C SER A 10 -10.88 -6.18 -18.81
N LEU A 11 -11.14 -4.93 -19.23
CA LEU A 11 -10.70 -3.72 -18.53
C LEU A 11 -11.32 -3.62 -17.13
N GLU A 12 -12.61 -3.98 -17.03
CA GLU A 12 -13.32 -4.04 -15.77
C GLU A 12 -12.76 -5.17 -14.90
N TYR A 13 -12.68 -6.40 -15.39
CA TYR A 13 -12.12 -7.53 -14.62
C TYR A 13 -10.72 -7.23 -14.05
N SER A 14 -9.82 -6.71 -14.87
CA SER A 14 -8.44 -6.43 -14.44
C SER A 14 -8.41 -5.42 -13.30
N TYR A 15 -9.19 -4.34 -13.42
CA TYR A 15 -9.30 -3.34 -12.38
C TYR A 15 -9.92 -3.90 -11.11
N ARG A 16 -11.02 -4.67 -11.25
CA ARG A 16 -11.74 -5.22 -10.11
C ARG A 16 -10.90 -6.20 -9.31
N SER A 17 -10.22 -7.09 -10.02
CA SER A 17 -9.34 -8.09 -9.42
C SER A 17 -8.20 -7.43 -8.67
N THR A 18 -7.50 -6.48 -9.30
CA THR A 18 -6.39 -5.79 -8.65
C THR A 18 -6.86 -4.93 -7.47
N LEU A 19 -7.96 -4.20 -7.60
CA LEU A 19 -8.55 -3.41 -6.52
C LEU A 19 -8.94 -4.28 -5.32
N THR A 20 -9.55 -5.44 -5.57
CA THR A 20 -9.91 -6.39 -4.50
C THR A 20 -8.66 -6.84 -3.74
N ASN A 21 -7.53 -7.07 -4.43
CA ASN A 21 -6.29 -7.46 -3.77
C ASN A 21 -5.66 -6.32 -2.95
N ILE A 22 -5.80 -5.06 -3.38
CA ILE A 22 -5.43 -3.89 -2.54
C ILE A 22 -6.27 -3.87 -1.27
N VAL A 23 -7.59 -4.10 -1.37
CA VAL A 23 -8.46 -4.16 -0.19
C VAL A 23 -8.06 -5.29 0.75
N VAL A 24 -7.76 -6.48 0.23
CA VAL A 24 -7.27 -7.62 1.04
C VAL A 24 -5.96 -7.27 1.74
N ALA A 25 -4.99 -6.67 1.04
CA ALA A 25 -3.73 -6.25 1.64
C ALA A 25 -3.93 -5.19 2.73
N ASN A 26 -4.77 -4.17 2.48
CA ASN A 26 -5.10 -3.14 3.47
C ASN A 26 -5.86 -3.70 4.67
N LEU A 27 -6.71 -4.71 4.47
CA LEU A 27 -7.41 -5.39 5.56
C LEU A 27 -6.42 -6.17 6.44
N LEU A 28 -5.53 -6.97 5.84
CA LEU A 28 -4.48 -7.68 6.56
C LEU A 28 -3.58 -6.69 7.32
N PHE A 29 -3.24 -5.57 6.69
CA PHE A 29 -2.50 -4.49 7.33
C PHE A 29 -3.24 -3.98 8.57
N SER A 30 -4.52 -3.64 8.40
CA SER A 30 -5.37 -3.06 9.46
C SER A 30 -5.58 -4.01 10.63
N VAL A 31 -5.70 -5.31 10.37
CA VAL A 31 -5.85 -6.34 11.43
C VAL A 31 -4.64 -6.33 12.36
N VAL A 32 -3.42 -6.37 11.82
CA VAL A 32 -2.22 -6.32 12.65
C VAL A 32 -2.09 -4.95 13.33
N PHE A 33 -2.37 -3.87 12.61
CA PHE A 33 -2.31 -2.52 13.19
C PHE A 33 -3.22 -2.38 14.42
N ILE A 34 -4.48 -2.80 14.32
CA ILE A 34 -5.49 -2.65 15.38
C ILE A 34 -5.29 -3.65 16.52
N LEU A 35 -4.83 -4.88 16.24
CA LEU A 35 -4.72 -5.94 17.26
C LEU A 35 -3.33 -6.00 17.91
N VAL A 36 -2.30 -5.50 17.25
CA VAL A 36 -0.91 -5.58 17.72
C VAL A 36 -0.34 -4.20 17.99
N GLN A 37 -0.23 -3.36 16.96
CA GLN A 37 0.54 -2.13 17.04
C GLN A 37 -0.11 -1.09 17.96
N GLU A 38 -1.40 -0.82 17.77
CA GLU A 38 -2.12 0.20 18.54
C GLU A 38 -2.27 -0.18 20.02
N PRO A 39 -2.70 -1.39 20.39
CA PRO A 39 -2.83 -1.74 21.80
C PRO A 39 -1.46 -1.77 22.51
N ALA A 40 -0.40 -2.26 21.84
CA ALA A 40 0.96 -2.20 22.37
C ALA A 40 1.41 -0.75 22.62
N ALA A 41 1.16 0.14 21.64
CA ALA A 41 1.55 1.55 21.72
C ALA A 41 0.80 2.32 22.81
N TYR A 42 -0.47 1.98 23.07
CA TYR A 42 -1.27 2.57 24.14
C TYR A 42 -1.11 1.86 25.50
N GLY A 43 -0.23 0.86 25.60
CA GLY A 43 0.06 0.18 26.86
C GLY A 43 -1.06 -0.76 27.34
N LEU A 44 -1.85 -1.31 26.42
CA LEU A 44 -2.76 -2.41 26.73
C LEU A 44 -1.91 -3.68 26.91
N PHE A 45 -1.99 -4.36 28.05
CA PHE A 45 -1.23 -5.59 28.36
C PHE A 45 0.29 -5.50 28.05
N PRO A 46 1.03 -4.53 28.61
CA PRO A 46 2.42 -4.27 28.22
C PRO A 46 3.34 -5.48 28.46
N GLU A 47 3.11 -6.26 29.51
CA GLU A 47 3.88 -7.48 29.80
C GLU A 47 3.66 -8.57 28.74
N PHE A 48 2.45 -8.69 28.19
CA PHE A 48 2.19 -9.59 27.07
C PHE A 48 3.01 -9.17 25.85
N TYR A 49 2.88 -7.92 25.40
CA TYR A 49 3.60 -7.42 24.23
C TYR A 49 5.12 -7.47 24.40
N ARG A 50 5.61 -7.28 25.62
CA ARG A 50 7.03 -7.44 25.97
C ARG A 50 7.50 -8.88 25.82
N SER A 51 6.79 -9.82 26.42
CA SER A 51 7.14 -11.26 26.35
C SER A 51 7.06 -11.81 24.92
N GLN A 52 6.15 -11.24 24.11
CA GLN A 52 5.86 -11.66 22.75
C GLN A 52 6.60 -10.83 21.69
N SER A 53 7.40 -9.83 22.08
CA SER A 53 8.08 -8.93 21.13
C SER A 53 8.95 -9.62 20.08
N PRO A 54 9.62 -10.77 20.35
CA PRO A 54 10.46 -11.41 19.34
C PRO A 54 9.68 -11.90 18.12
N TRP A 55 8.40 -12.27 18.27
CA TRP A 55 7.55 -12.69 17.16
C TRP A 55 6.63 -11.56 16.69
N LEU A 56 6.07 -10.75 17.59
CA LEU A 56 5.18 -9.65 17.22
C LEU A 56 5.91 -8.60 16.38
N GLY A 57 7.19 -8.33 16.68
CA GLY A 57 7.99 -7.43 15.85
C GLY A 57 8.15 -7.93 14.42
N LYS A 58 8.26 -9.25 14.21
CA LYS A 58 8.31 -9.84 12.86
C LYS A 58 6.99 -9.66 12.13
N VAL A 59 5.87 -9.91 12.81
CA VAL A 59 4.53 -9.73 12.26
C VAL A 59 4.28 -8.28 11.88
N GLN A 60 4.71 -7.32 12.71
CA GLN A 60 4.63 -5.89 12.37
C GLN A 60 5.45 -5.55 11.12
N VAL A 61 6.64 -6.13 10.95
CA VAL A 61 7.46 -5.85 9.76
C VAL A 61 6.86 -6.51 8.51
N MET A 62 6.35 -7.74 8.62
CA MET A 62 5.62 -8.42 7.54
C MET A 62 4.40 -7.61 7.10
N GLN A 63 3.72 -6.99 8.05
CA GLN A 63 2.62 -6.07 7.80
C GLN A 63 3.11 -4.78 7.11
N ALA A 64 4.14 -4.14 7.65
CA ALA A 64 4.59 -2.83 7.19
C ALA A 64 5.24 -2.86 5.80
N VAL A 65 5.94 -3.95 5.46
CA VAL A 65 6.82 -3.98 4.28
C VAL A 65 6.22 -4.81 3.14
N PRO A 66 6.15 -6.16 3.21
CA PRO A 66 5.56 -6.97 2.14
C PRO A 66 4.17 -6.52 1.71
N LEU A 67 3.26 -6.21 2.64
CA LEU A 67 1.89 -5.80 2.26
C LEU A 67 1.86 -4.42 1.61
N THR A 68 2.63 -3.45 2.11
CA THR A 68 2.71 -2.12 1.50
C THR A 68 3.32 -2.18 0.10
N LEU A 69 4.36 -2.99 -0.09
CA LEU A 69 4.96 -3.22 -1.41
C LEU A 69 3.98 -3.91 -2.37
N ALA A 70 3.24 -4.92 -1.91
CA ALA A 70 2.20 -5.57 -2.70
C ALA A 70 1.13 -4.56 -3.15
N THR A 71 0.65 -3.72 -2.22
CA THR A 71 -0.29 -2.63 -2.53
C THR A 71 0.29 -1.67 -3.57
N GLY A 72 1.53 -1.19 -3.41
CA GLY A 72 2.19 -0.31 -4.37
C GLY A 72 2.32 -0.95 -5.76
N ILE A 73 2.67 -2.24 -5.84
CA ILE A 73 2.72 -2.98 -7.10
C ILE A 73 1.33 -3.04 -7.75
N PHE A 74 0.28 -3.32 -6.98
CA PHE A 74 -1.10 -3.32 -7.48
C PHE A 74 -1.55 -1.94 -7.98
N HIS A 75 -1.16 -0.85 -7.31
CA HIS A 75 -1.39 0.52 -7.81
C HIS A 75 -0.73 0.76 -9.17
N VAL A 76 0.53 0.37 -9.32
CA VAL A 76 1.25 0.48 -10.60
C VAL A 76 0.60 -0.38 -11.68
N ILE A 77 0.17 -1.61 -11.37
CA ILE A 77 -0.55 -2.47 -12.32
C ILE A 77 -1.84 -1.80 -12.80
N ILE A 78 -2.63 -1.20 -11.90
CA ILE A 78 -3.84 -0.46 -12.27
C ILE A 78 -3.47 0.72 -13.18
N ALA A 79 -2.46 1.51 -12.82
CA ALA A 79 -2.03 2.65 -13.61
C ALA A 79 -1.58 2.25 -15.03
N ILE A 80 -0.74 1.21 -15.16
CA ILE A 80 -0.29 0.67 -16.45
C ILE A 80 -1.46 0.14 -17.27
N ASN A 81 -2.38 -0.60 -16.63
CA ASN A 81 -3.59 -1.10 -17.27
C ASN A 81 -4.39 0.04 -17.91
N ARG A 82 -4.55 1.15 -17.21
CA ARG A 82 -5.26 2.34 -17.70
C ARG A 82 -4.51 3.07 -18.80
N VAL A 83 -3.20 3.30 -18.64
CA VAL A 83 -2.38 3.89 -19.70
C VAL A 83 -2.45 3.08 -20.98
N ARG A 84 -2.36 1.74 -20.88
CA ARG A 84 -2.44 0.85 -22.04
C ARG A 84 -3.81 0.86 -22.69
N ALA A 85 -4.89 0.89 -21.90
CA ALA A 85 -6.25 1.00 -22.44
C ALA A 85 -6.45 2.29 -23.25
N LEU A 86 -5.84 3.40 -22.81
CA LEU A 86 -5.95 4.70 -23.48
C LEU A 86 -5.01 4.85 -24.69
N THR A 87 -3.81 4.28 -24.63
CA THR A 87 -2.79 4.47 -25.68
C THR A 87 -2.81 3.37 -26.74
N HIS A 88 -3.14 2.14 -26.36
CA HIS A 88 -3.07 0.96 -27.22
C HIS A 88 -4.29 0.04 -27.01
N PRO A 89 -5.52 0.51 -27.28
CA PRO A 89 -6.74 -0.24 -26.99
C PRO A 89 -6.72 -1.63 -27.65
N LEU A 90 -6.34 -1.75 -28.92
CA LEU A 90 -6.35 -3.04 -29.63
C LEU A 90 -5.39 -4.10 -29.03
N GLY A 91 -4.30 -3.67 -28.40
CA GLY A 91 -3.32 -4.57 -27.76
C GLY A 91 -3.59 -4.82 -26.27
N HIS A 92 -4.37 -3.95 -25.62
CA HIS A 92 -4.64 -4.00 -24.19
C HIS A 92 -5.29 -5.33 -23.75
N THR A 93 -6.27 -5.81 -24.51
CA THR A 93 -7.02 -7.04 -24.18
C THR A 93 -6.14 -8.29 -24.18
N LYS A 94 -5.06 -8.32 -24.97
CA LYS A 94 -4.11 -9.43 -24.99
C LYS A 94 -3.22 -9.40 -23.74
N VAL A 95 -2.67 -8.22 -23.41
CA VAL A 95 -1.74 -8.05 -22.29
C VAL A 95 -2.46 -8.16 -20.94
N PHE A 96 -3.64 -7.57 -20.81
CA PHE A 96 -4.47 -7.58 -19.60
C PHE A 96 -5.64 -8.55 -19.71
N SER A 97 -5.42 -9.69 -20.38
CA SER A 97 -6.37 -10.79 -20.36
C SER A 97 -6.56 -11.32 -18.93
N GLN A 98 -7.71 -11.93 -18.64
CA GLN A 98 -8.03 -12.44 -17.30
C GLN A 98 -6.97 -13.43 -16.78
N ILE A 99 -6.47 -14.30 -17.67
CA ILE A 99 -5.42 -15.28 -17.34
C ILE A 99 -4.11 -14.58 -16.98
N CYS A 100 -3.71 -13.56 -17.75
CA CYS A 100 -2.49 -12.80 -17.49
C CYS A 100 -2.58 -12.07 -16.14
N VAL A 101 -3.69 -11.34 -15.90
CA VAL A 101 -3.91 -10.62 -14.64
C VAL A 101 -3.90 -11.58 -13.44
N ARG A 102 -4.55 -12.74 -13.56
CA ARG A 102 -4.53 -13.77 -12.51
C ARG A 102 -3.12 -14.27 -12.22
N ARG A 103 -2.32 -14.53 -13.25
CA ARG A 103 -0.91 -14.93 -13.09
C ARG A 103 -0.10 -13.85 -12.39
N ILE A 104 -0.24 -12.59 -12.81
CA ILE A 104 0.43 -11.45 -12.17
C ILE A 104 0.06 -11.38 -10.69
N ILE A 105 -1.23 -11.44 -10.34
CA ILE A 105 -1.68 -11.39 -8.94
C ILE A 105 -1.08 -12.54 -8.11
N ILE A 106 -1.11 -13.77 -8.64
CA ILE A 106 -0.50 -14.93 -7.98
C ILE A 106 1.00 -14.72 -7.78
N SER A 107 1.70 -14.21 -8.80
CA SER A 107 3.13 -13.90 -8.71
C SER A 107 3.43 -12.84 -7.66
N VAL A 108 2.64 -11.76 -7.59
CA VAL A 108 2.80 -10.71 -6.57
C VAL A 108 2.68 -11.33 -5.17
N TRP A 109 1.61 -12.08 -4.91
CA TRP A 109 1.44 -12.72 -3.60
C TRP A 109 2.53 -13.75 -3.28
N ALA A 110 2.98 -14.52 -4.27
CA ALA A 110 4.08 -15.46 -4.09
C ALA A 110 5.37 -14.71 -3.69
N VAL A 111 5.70 -13.61 -4.35
CA VAL A 111 6.83 -12.76 -3.98
C VAL A 111 6.65 -12.16 -2.59
N THR A 112 5.46 -11.64 -2.26
CA THR A 112 5.14 -11.13 -0.92
C THR A 112 5.37 -12.18 0.17
N ILE A 113 4.95 -13.43 -0.06
CA ILE A 113 5.19 -14.54 0.87
C ILE A 113 6.69 -14.87 0.99
N LEU A 114 7.40 -14.88 -0.13
CA LEU A 114 8.84 -15.14 -0.14
C LEU A 114 9.63 -14.05 0.60
N GLU A 115 9.24 -12.78 0.47
CA GLU A 115 9.84 -11.65 1.20
C GLU A 115 9.65 -11.75 2.72
N CYS A 116 8.62 -12.46 3.18
CA CYS A 116 8.41 -12.77 4.60
C CYS A 116 9.37 -13.84 5.14
N VAL A 117 9.97 -14.69 4.29
CA VAL A 117 10.81 -15.80 4.77
C VAL A 117 12.05 -15.31 5.54
N PRO A 118 12.85 -14.34 5.06
CA PRO A 118 13.99 -13.83 5.82
C PRO A 118 13.59 -13.14 7.14
N LEU A 119 12.34 -12.66 7.24
CA LEU A 119 11.78 -12.10 8.48
C LEU A 119 11.57 -13.17 9.57
N ILE A 120 11.35 -14.43 9.18
CA ILE A 120 11.21 -15.54 10.11
C ILE A 120 12.57 -15.90 10.71
N TYR A 121 13.62 -15.95 9.88
CA TYR A 121 14.99 -16.26 10.29
C TYR A 121 15.99 -15.65 9.27
N PRO A 122 17.11 -15.01 9.68
CA PRO A 122 17.71 -14.97 11.01
C PRO A 122 17.40 -13.72 11.85
N PHE A 123 16.47 -12.86 11.43
CA PHE A 123 16.27 -11.58 12.12
C PHE A 123 15.69 -11.73 13.52
N LYS A 124 16.24 -10.91 14.43
CA LYS A 124 15.78 -10.80 15.81
C LYS A 124 15.01 -9.50 15.97
N CYS A 125 13.91 -9.56 16.71
CA CYS A 125 13.15 -8.38 17.09
C CYS A 125 13.23 -8.20 18.61
N SER A 126 13.05 -6.96 19.05
CA SER A 126 12.98 -6.57 20.45
C SER A 126 11.86 -5.56 20.62
N TYR A 127 11.82 -4.96 21.81
CA TYR A 127 10.98 -3.83 22.12
C TYR A 127 11.80 -2.69 22.72
N TYR A 128 11.22 -1.50 22.70
CA TYR A 128 11.60 -0.38 23.54
C TYR A 128 10.36 0.16 24.24
N LYS A 129 10.58 0.83 25.37
CA LYS A 129 9.52 1.47 26.14
C LYS A 129 9.43 2.93 25.77
N PHE A 130 8.21 3.48 25.75
CA PHE A 130 7.98 4.90 25.59
C PHE A 130 6.73 5.32 26.38
N VAL A 131 6.54 6.63 26.58
CA VAL A 131 5.34 7.16 27.21
C VAL A 131 4.28 7.37 26.14
N SER A 132 3.16 6.66 26.25
CA SER A 132 2.08 6.74 25.27
C SER A 132 1.38 8.11 25.31
N PRO A 133 0.57 8.47 24.30
CA PRO A 133 -0.21 9.71 24.31
C PRO A 133 -1.20 9.81 25.49
N ILE A 134 -1.62 8.67 26.05
CA ILE A 134 -2.50 8.61 27.23
C ILE A 134 -1.71 8.48 28.54
N ARG A 135 -0.39 8.74 28.50
CA ARG A 135 0.53 8.71 29.65
C ARG A 135 0.69 7.33 30.31
N THR A 136 0.52 6.26 29.55
CA THR A 136 0.79 4.87 29.96
C THR A 136 2.14 4.38 29.41
N GLU A 137 2.67 3.27 29.93
CA GLU A 137 3.86 2.62 29.34
C GLU A 137 3.48 1.95 28.01
N GLY A 138 3.91 2.53 26.89
CA GLY A 138 3.78 1.98 25.56
C GLY A 138 4.95 1.08 25.19
N ILE A 139 4.67 0.05 24.39
CA ILE A 139 5.65 -0.90 23.87
C ILE A 139 5.81 -0.68 22.37
N GLY A 140 7.00 -0.23 21.95
CA GLY A 140 7.38 -0.12 20.54
C GLY A 140 8.16 -1.35 20.12
N LEU A 141 7.73 -2.05 19.06
CA LEU A 141 8.44 -3.22 18.55
C LEU A 141 9.47 -2.78 17.51
N VAL A 142 10.65 -3.39 17.55
CA VAL A 142 11.79 -2.97 16.72
C VAL A 142 12.56 -4.17 16.19
N VAL A 143 13.06 -4.05 14.96
CA VAL A 143 14.00 -5.02 14.38
C VAL A 143 15.40 -4.71 14.89
N LEU A 144 16.13 -5.72 15.35
CA LEU A 144 17.51 -5.56 15.79
C LEU A 144 18.48 -5.67 14.60
N GLY A 145 19.53 -4.86 14.65
CA GLY A 145 20.65 -4.90 13.71
C GLY A 145 20.57 -3.85 12.61
N VAL A 146 21.73 -3.37 12.17
CA VAL A 146 21.84 -2.29 11.17
C VAL A 146 21.33 -2.76 9.80
N LEU A 147 21.77 -3.94 9.35
CA LEU A 147 21.43 -4.45 8.03
C LEU A 147 19.93 -4.77 7.87
N PRO A 148 19.25 -5.47 8.81
CA PRO A 148 17.81 -5.71 8.71
C PRO A 148 16.99 -4.41 8.71
N ASN A 149 17.35 -3.44 9.55
CA ASN A 149 16.70 -2.12 9.53
C ASN A 149 16.93 -1.38 8.20
N LEU A 150 18.15 -1.45 7.64
CA LEU A 150 18.43 -0.86 6.34
C LEU A 150 17.56 -1.47 5.23
N ILE A 151 17.44 -2.80 5.20
CA ILE A 151 16.67 -3.51 4.16
C ILE A 151 15.16 -3.23 4.31
N TYR A 152 14.60 -3.48 5.49
CA TYR A 152 13.15 -3.47 5.70
C TYR A 152 12.58 -2.10 6.06
N GLN A 153 13.37 -1.13 6.52
CA GLN A 153 12.87 0.22 6.75
C GLN A 153 13.39 1.21 5.72
N GLY A 154 14.68 1.13 5.37
CA GLY A 154 15.28 2.07 4.41
C GLY A 154 14.91 1.73 2.96
N ILE A 155 15.42 0.59 2.47
CA ILE A 155 15.28 0.18 1.07
C ILE A 155 13.82 -0.07 0.74
N ALA A 156 13.09 -0.80 1.59
CA ALA A 156 11.67 -1.05 1.39
C ALA A 156 10.83 0.22 1.26
N MET A 157 11.03 1.22 2.14
CA MET A 157 10.32 2.51 2.02
C MET A 157 10.75 3.28 0.78
N GLY A 158 12.02 3.20 0.38
CA GLY A 158 12.49 3.78 -0.87
C GLY A 158 11.83 3.16 -2.11
N VAL A 159 11.74 1.83 -2.15
CA VAL A 159 11.08 1.09 -3.23
C VAL A 159 9.58 1.37 -3.24
N GLY A 160 8.91 1.32 -2.09
CA GLY A 160 7.48 1.66 -1.97
C GLY A 160 7.21 3.11 -2.40
N GLY A 161 8.03 4.05 -1.96
CA GLY A 161 7.95 5.45 -2.39
C GLY A 161 8.14 5.61 -3.90
N LEU A 162 9.10 4.90 -4.50
CA LEU A 162 9.31 4.90 -5.94
C LEU A 162 8.11 4.35 -6.70
N LEU A 163 7.50 3.26 -6.23
CA LEU A 163 6.29 2.68 -6.83
C LEU A 163 5.13 3.69 -6.83
N GLU A 164 4.91 4.40 -5.73
CA GLU A 164 3.88 5.45 -5.64
C GLU A 164 4.17 6.62 -6.58
N VAL A 165 5.43 7.07 -6.66
CA VAL A 165 5.84 8.12 -7.62
C VAL A 165 5.59 7.69 -9.07
N ILE A 166 5.89 6.43 -9.41
CA ILE A 166 5.60 5.86 -10.73
C ILE A 166 4.09 5.86 -10.98
N ALA A 167 3.28 5.39 -10.02
CA ALA A 167 1.83 5.33 -10.15
C ALA A 167 1.24 6.73 -10.39
N ILE A 168 1.63 7.73 -9.61
CA ILE A 168 1.18 9.13 -9.76
C ILE A 168 1.61 9.69 -11.10
N SER A 169 2.85 9.46 -11.52
CA SER A 169 3.35 9.93 -12.82
C SER A 169 2.53 9.36 -13.98
N LEU A 170 2.14 8.08 -13.90
CA LEU A 170 1.25 7.45 -14.87
C LEU A 170 -0.15 8.06 -14.83
N TYR A 171 -0.70 8.38 -13.65
CA TYR A 171 -1.99 9.05 -13.55
C TYR A 171 -1.98 10.49 -14.07
N LEU A 172 -0.90 11.25 -13.83
CA LEU A 172 -0.68 12.57 -14.42
C LEU A 172 -0.64 12.48 -15.95
N PHE A 173 0.09 11.50 -16.49
CA PHE A 173 0.10 11.23 -17.92
C PHE A 173 -1.30 10.91 -18.46
N ILE A 174 -2.07 10.08 -17.75
CA ILE A 174 -3.47 9.79 -18.11
C ILE A 174 -4.28 11.09 -18.16
N GLY A 175 -4.22 11.94 -17.13
CA GLY A 175 -4.95 13.22 -17.09
C GLY A 175 -4.62 14.13 -18.28
N LEU A 176 -3.32 14.28 -18.59
CA LEU A 176 -2.86 15.05 -19.75
C LEU A 176 -3.34 14.48 -21.08
N ARG A 177 -3.46 13.16 -21.21
CA ARG A 177 -3.98 12.49 -22.41
C ARG A 177 -5.50 12.59 -22.52
N ILE A 178 -6.22 12.46 -21.41
CA ILE A 178 -7.68 12.60 -21.36
C ILE A 178 -8.10 13.99 -21.86
N ASN A 179 -7.39 15.05 -21.47
CA ASN A 179 -7.66 16.41 -21.95
C ASN A 179 -7.59 16.56 -23.48
N LYS A 180 -6.84 15.69 -24.17
CA LYS A 180 -6.74 15.67 -25.63
C LYS A 180 -7.83 14.82 -26.29
N LEU A 181 -8.47 13.91 -25.55
CA LEU A 181 -9.50 13.00 -26.06
C LEU A 181 -10.88 13.63 -25.82
N LYS A 182 -11.48 14.23 -26.86
CA LYS A 182 -12.75 14.98 -26.78
C LYS A 182 -13.93 14.18 -26.21
N LYS A 183 -13.92 12.84 -26.29
CA LYS A 183 -14.95 11.96 -25.70
C LYS A 183 -14.31 10.66 -25.22
N LEU A 184 -14.45 10.36 -23.94
CA LEU A 184 -14.14 9.05 -23.35
C LEU A 184 -15.40 8.42 -22.75
N PRO A 185 -15.51 7.08 -22.75
CA PRO A 185 -16.59 6.40 -22.06
C PRO A 185 -16.62 6.76 -20.57
N LYS A 186 -17.80 7.05 -20.02
CA LYS A 186 -17.99 7.39 -18.60
C LYS A 186 -17.40 6.35 -17.65
N SER A 187 -17.46 5.07 -18.03
CA SER A 187 -16.87 3.95 -17.26
C SER A 187 -15.34 4.07 -17.12
N VAL A 188 -14.65 4.49 -18.18
CA VAL A 188 -13.18 4.66 -18.18
C VAL A 188 -12.80 5.85 -17.30
N THR A 189 -13.51 6.98 -17.43
CA THR A 189 -13.27 8.17 -16.60
C THR A 189 -13.52 7.88 -15.12
N SER A 190 -14.66 7.27 -14.78
CA SER A 190 -15.01 6.95 -13.39
C SER A 190 -14.00 6.01 -12.75
N ALA A 191 -13.57 4.97 -13.46
CA ALA A 191 -12.57 4.04 -12.93
C ALA A 191 -11.17 4.68 -12.80
N THR A 192 -10.84 5.63 -13.68
CA THR A 192 -9.58 6.38 -13.61
C THR A 192 -9.57 7.31 -12.40
N VAL A 193 -10.64 8.08 -12.20
CA VAL A 193 -10.80 8.94 -11.00
C VAL A 193 -10.75 8.09 -9.73
N SER A 194 -11.44 6.95 -9.72
CA SER A 194 -11.42 6.00 -8.61
C SER A 194 -9.99 5.53 -8.31
N ALA A 195 -9.24 5.14 -9.35
CA ALA A 195 -7.86 4.70 -9.20
C ALA A 195 -6.91 5.81 -8.66
N VAL A 196 -7.11 7.05 -9.11
CA VAL A 196 -6.37 8.23 -8.59
C VAL A 196 -6.67 8.44 -7.12
N LEU A 197 -7.96 8.46 -6.73
CA LEU A 197 -8.37 8.66 -5.34
C LEU A 197 -7.75 7.61 -4.42
N ILE A 198 -7.77 6.33 -4.82
CA ILE A 198 -7.16 5.25 -4.04
C ILE A 198 -5.65 5.48 -3.88
N SER A 199 -4.95 5.88 -4.95
CA SER A 199 -3.50 6.14 -4.92
C SER A 199 -3.10 7.30 -4.00
N THR A 200 -4.01 8.24 -3.71
CA THR A 200 -3.70 9.33 -2.76
C THR A 200 -3.45 8.83 -1.34
N GLY A 201 -4.01 7.67 -0.97
CA GLY A 201 -3.78 7.02 0.32
C GLY A 201 -2.31 6.65 0.52
N GLY A 202 -1.77 5.83 -0.39
CA GLY A 202 -0.36 5.44 -0.38
C GLY A 202 0.58 6.64 -0.47
N PHE A 203 0.23 7.61 -1.33
CA PHE A 203 1.01 8.83 -1.46
C PHE A 203 1.07 9.67 -0.18
N ALA A 204 -0.03 9.78 0.57
CA ALA A 204 -0.04 10.49 1.84
C ALA A 204 0.95 9.87 2.85
N ILE A 205 1.06 8.54 2.88
CA ILE A 205 2.03 7.84 3.73
C ILE A 205 3.45 8.17 3.29
N VAL A 206 3.73 8.13 1.98
CA VAL A 206 5.06 8.46 1.43
C VAL A 206 5.45 9.91 1.75
N LEU A 207 4.52 10.86 1.63
CA LEU A 207 4.76 12.27 1.96
C LEU A 207 5.12 12.51 3.43
N VAL A 208 4.63 11.68 4.34
CA VAL A 208 4.98 11.77 5.77
C VAL A 208 6.30 11.09 6.05
N VAL A 209 6.47 9.85 5.57
CA VAL A 209 7.57 8.97 5.99
C VAL A 209 8.87 9.25 5.24
N LEU A 210 8.81 9.41 3.92
CA LEU A 210 10.03 9.51 3.10
C LEU A 210 10.84 10.79 3.41
N PRO A 211 10.24 11.99 3.51
CA PRO A 211 10.99 13.20 3.87
C PRO A 211 11.66 13.09 5.24
N ASP A 212 10.97 12.51 6.22
CA ASP A 212 11.49 12.38 7.58
C ASP A 212 12.71 11.44 7.63
N ILE A 213 12.61 10.26 7.00
CA ILE A 213 13.74 9.32 6.88
C ILE A 213 14.91 9.96 6.14
N LEU A 214 14.65 10.68 5.05
CA LEU A 214 15.71 11.34 4.27
C LEU A 214 16.39 12.44 5.09
N ALA A 215 15.64 13.28 5.80
CA ALA A 215 16.21 14.33 6.62
C ALA A 215 17.04 13.76 7.78
N ALA A 216 16.53 12.74 8.46
CA ALA A 216 17.25 12.06 9.54
C ALA A 216 18.57 11.47 9.05
N ARG A 217 18.62 10.94 7.82
CA ARG A 217 19.85 10.36 7.24
C ARG A 217 20.82 11.40 6.68
N ILE A 218 20.33 12.44 6.00
CA ILE A 218 21.17 13.44 5.32
C ILE A 218 21.67 14.50 6.30
N PHE A 219 20.79 14.99 7.18
CA PHE A 219 21.07 16.11 8.08
C PHE A 219 21.25 15.68 9.54
N GLY A 220 21.07 14.38 9.84
CA GLY A 220 21.13 13.88 11.23
C GLY A 220 19.97 14.34 12.10
N LYS A 221 18.91 14.90 11.51
CA LYS A 221 17.78 15.51 12.22
C LYS A 221 16.46 15.14 11.55
N ALA A 222 15.51 14.60 12.33
CA ALA A 222 14.15 14.36 11.89
C ALA A 222 13.44 15.68 11.55
N ILE A 223 12.51 15.65 10.59
CA ILE A 223 11.71 16.83 10.24
C ILE A 223 10.65 17.05 11.32
N TRP A 224 10.08 15.95 11.78
CA TRP A 224 8.97 15.94 12.73
C TRP A 224 9.46 15.57 14.13
N SER A 225 8.77 16.04 15.17
CA SER A 225 8.91 15.41 16.49
C SER A 225 8.29 14.01 16.46
N ASP A 226 8.69 13.13 17.38
CA ASP A 226 8.17 11.77 17.44
C ASP A 226 6.64 11.74 17.54
N GLU A 227 6.05 12.63 18.34
CA GLU A 227 4.59 12.73 18.52
C GLU A 227 3.91 13.19 17.23
N MET A 228 4.48 14.18 16.55
CA MET A 228 3.90 14.71 15.33
C MET A 228 4.04 13.72 14.17
N PHE A 229 5.20 13.07 14.03
CA PHE A 229 5.40 11.98 13.07
C PHE A 229 4.36 10.89 13.27
N TYR A 230 4.20 10.43 14.51
CA TYR A 230 3.24 9.38 14.85
C TYR A 230 1.80 9.80 14.53
N GLY A 231 1.41 11.02 14.87
CA GLY A 231 0.09 11.56 14.54
C GLY A 231 -0.18 11.64 13.04
N LEU A 232 0.77 12.19 12.27
CA LEU A 232 0.67 12.29 10.81
C LEU A 232 0.65 10.92 10.14
N PHE A 233 1.50 10.00 10.60
CA PHE A 233 1.55 8.64 10.07
C PHE A 233 0.22 7.90 10.31
N LYS A 234 -0.36 8.01 11.51
CA LYS A 234 -1.69 7.44 11.79
C LYS A 234 -2.76 8.03 10.89
N LEU A 235 -2.77 9.34 10.72
CA LEU A 235 -3.75 10.01 9.87
C LEU A 235 -3.63 9.52 8.41
N ALA A 236 -2.41 9.50 7.87
CA ALA A 236 -2.15 9.02 6.52
C ALA A 236 -2.55 7.54 6.35
N ASN A 237 -2.22 6.69 7.33
CA ASN A 237 -2.59 5.28 7.29
C ASN A 237 -4.10 5.07 7.40
N ALA A 238 -4.79 5.79 8.30
CA ALA A 238 -6.25 5.76 8.41
C ALA A 238 -6.92 6.22 7.12
N TYR A 239 -6.42 7.28 6.49
CA TYR A 239 -6.88 7.76 5.20
C TYR A 239 -6.70 6.69 4.10
N ASN A 240 -5.52 6.08 4.00
CA ASN A 240 -5.24 5.02 3.02
C ASN A 240 -6.16 3.80 3.16
N ASN A 241 -6.39 3.36 4.40
CA ASN A 241 -7.25 2.22 4.70
C ASN A 241 -8.74 2.53 4.53
N ALA A 242 -9.16 3.80 4.69
CA ALA A 242 -10.55 4.22 4.49
C ALA A 242 -10.89 4.46 3.02
N VAL A 243 -10.02 5.16 2.26
CA VAL A 243 -10.34 5.62 0.90
C VAL A 243 -10.62 4.45 -0.04
N THR A 244 -9.88 3.35 0.09
CA THR A 244 -10.00 2.21 -0.83
C THR A 244 -11.37 1.50 -0.72
N PRO A 245 -11.84 1.10 0.47
CA PRO A 245 -13.20 0.57 0.64
C PRO A 245 -14.30 1.55 0.20
N TRP A 246 -14.16 2.84 0.49
CA TRP A 246 -15.16 3.84 0.07
C TRP A 246 -15.25 3.98 -1.45
N VAL A 247 -14.11 3.98 -2.14
CA VAL A 247 -14.08 3.97 -3.61
C VAL A 247 -14.67 2.66 -4.15
N MET A 248 -14.36 1.53 -3.52
CA MET A 248 -14.94 0.23 -3.88
C MET A 248 -16.47 0.22 -3.73
N PHE A 249 -16.99 0.74 -2.62
CA PHE A 249 -18.43 0.85 -2.35
C PHE A 249 -19.15 1.75 -3.35
N THR A 250 -18.55 2.89 -3.70
CA THR A 250 -19.13 3.83 -4.66
C THR A 250 -19.08 3.33 -6.10
N TYR A 251 -18.04 2.57 -6.46
CA TYR A 251 -17.84 2.04 -7.81
C TYR A 251 -18.68 0.78 -8.09
N TYR A 252 -18.80 -0.13 -7.11
CA TYR A 252 -19.56 -1.38 -7.28
C TYR A 252 -21.02 -1.24 -6.89
N LYS A 253 -21.89 -1.13 -7.91
CA LYS A 253 -23.34 -1.17 -7.73
C LYS A 253 -23.82 -2.40 -6.96
N ASN A 254 -23.20 -3.56 -7.19
CA ASN A 254 -23.56 -4.83 -6.53
C ASN A 254 -23.14 -4.91 -5.05
N VAL A 255 -22.30 -3.98 -4.57
CA VAL A 255 -21.95 -3.90 -3.14
C VAL A 255 -22.90 -2.94 -2.41
N ARG A 256 -23.50 -1.99 -3.15
CA ARG A 256 -24.44 -0.99 -2.61
C ARG A 256 -25.89 -1.48 -2.56
N ASN A 257 -26.25 -2.41 -3.44
CA ASN A 257 -27.60 -2.98 -3.59
C ASN A 257 -27.62 -4.41 -3.07
#